data_AF-A0A9D2NNW8-F1
#
_entry.id   AF-A0A9D2NNW8-F1
#
_cell.length_a   1.000
_cell.length_b   1.000
_cell.length_c   1.000
_cell.angle_alpha   90.00
_cell.angle_beta   90.00
_cell.angle_gamma   90.00
#
_symmetry.space_group_name_H-M   'P 1'
#
loop_
_entity.id
_entity.type
_entity.pdbx_description
1 polymer ?
#
loop_
_entity_poly.entity_id
_entity_poly.type
_entity_poly.pdbx_seq_one_letter_code
_entity_poly.pdbx_strand_id
1 'polypeptide(L)'
;MEKKQAFNPYLPSYEYVPDGEPHVVDGRVYIYGSHDLFNGLNFCLGDYVCWSAPVDDLGNWRYEGCIYKREQDPAAPKIRLTNGLAAPDMVQGDDGRYYLYYFMGGTKMISVAVCDKPAGKYEFYGYVQYADKVPIGKKNEPFQFDPGIFRDDDGRLYLYTGFALQGNPILLDGSKPTEHGPMCFEIDPKDMLTVKSGPEYIGIAGEKESIGTPYEGHAFLEASSMRKFGDTYYFIYSSLNSHELCYATSDNPTCGFEYGGILISNGDIGLPGVTDVDHAKNDTGNTHGSLIEINGNYYIFYHRHTNRKQSSRQACAEKIRFENGKFYQAEVTSCGLNNGPLRGHGKYPAYIACNLYGKDGTKFLSMLKRRKGGCPYITQDGGDREEGPDQYVANVCDGAVVGYKYFDLADTKEIRINIKGNADGVVTIKDGEESDAALLSEIRVFGAGGGKGFVGKLDNVKKGQALFFSFKGKGAFKFVSFDLK
;
A
#
# COMPACT_ATOMS: atom_id res chain seq x y z
N MET A 1 -10.07 19.41 22.60
CA MET A 1 -9.47 19.69 21.28
C MET A 1 -10.17 18.81 20.27
N GLU A 2 -10.48 19.33 19.10
CA GLU A 2 -11.10 18.54 18.04
C GLU A 2 -10.06 17.54 17.49
N LYS A 3 -10.47 16.28 17.29
CA LYS A 3 -9.58 15.23 16.79
C LYS A 3 -9.11 15.55 15.37
N LYS A 4 -7.84 15.30 15.08
CA LYS A 4 -7.24 15.46 13.74
C LYS A 4 -7.86 14.43 12.78
N GLN A 5 -8.25 14.86 11.58
CA GLN A 5 -8.70 13.95 10.53
C GLN A 5 -7.53 13.10 10.01
N ALA A 6 -7.79 11.83 9.76
CA ALA A 6 -6.92 11.01 8.91
C ALA A 6 -7.31 11.22 7.43
N PHE A 7 -6.40 10.93 6.52
CA PHE A 7 -6.65 10.83 5.09
C PHE A 7 -5.56 9.96 4.47
N ASN A 8 -5.75 9.48 3.23
CA ASN A 8 -4.69 8.79 2.50
C ASN A 8 -3.80 9.79 1.72
N PRO A 9 -2.47 9.63 1.77
CA PRO A 9 -1.73 8.61 2.51
C PRO A 9 -1.78 8.93 4.01
N TYR A 10 -1.85 7.90 4.86
CA TYR A 10 -2.06 8.09 6.31
C TYR A 10 -0.80 8.56 7.05
N LEU A 11 0.38 8.41 6.43
CA LEU A 11 1.64 8.99 6.86
C LEU A 11 1.88 10.37 6.23
N PRO A 12 2.81 11.19 6.75
CA PRO A 12 3.15 12.46 6.13
C PRO A 12 3.51 12.33 4.65
N SER A 13 3.24 13.37 3.85
CA SER A 13 3.38 13.31 2.39
C SER A 13 4.81 13.05 1.90
N TYR A 14 5.82 13.22 2.74
CA TYR A 14 7.21 12.94 2.40
C TYR A 14 7.62 11.50 2.73
N GLU A 15 6.77 10.73 3.39
CA GLU A 15 7.09 9.40 3.87
C GLU A 15 6.66 8.33 2.85
N TYR A 16 7.54 7.37 2.61
CA TYR A 16 7.41 6.35 1.57
C TYR A 16 7.62 4.95 2.17
N VAL A 17 6.69 4.54 3.03
CA VAL A 17 6.70 3.22 3.70
C VAL A 17 5.67 2.27 3.07
N PRO A 18 5.95 1.67 1.90
CA PRO A 18 5.08 0.64 1.31
C PRO A 18 5.22 -0.70 2.03
N ASP A 19 4.48 -1.70 1.55
CA ASP A 19 4.55 -3.06 2.08
C ASP A 19 4.20 -3.11 3.58
N GLY A 20 3.24 -2.27 3.99
CA GLY A 20 2.94 -2.02 5.40
C GLY A 20 2.18 -3.16 6.08
N GLU A 21 2.80 -3.75 7.09
CA GLU A 21 2.27 -4.76 8.00
C GLU A 21 1.81 -4.11 9.33
N PRO A 22 0.49 -3.99 9.56
CA PRO A 22 -0.07 -3.44 10.79
C PRO A 22 -0.08 -4.46 11.93
N HIS A 23 0.30 -4.00 13.11
CA HIS A 23 0.21 -4.73 14.37
C HIS A 23 -0.29 -3.85 15.51
N VAL A 24 -1.15 -4.37 16.39
CA VAL A 24 -1.58 -3.65 17.60
C VAL A 24 -0.77 -4.12 18.80
N VAL A 25 -0.05 -3.18 19.43
CA VAL A 25 0.73 -3.41 20.65
C VAL A 25 0.46 -2.26 21.61
N ASP A 26 0.12 -2.56 22.87
CA ASP A 26 -0.08 -1.59 23.94
C ASP A 26 -1.01 -0.40 23.57
N GLY A 27 -2.13 -0.70 22.91
CA GLY A 27 -3.13 0.30 22.53
C GLY A 27 -2.70 1.21 21.36
N ARG A 28 -1.68 0.81 20.59
CA ARG A 28 -1.23 1.52 19.39
C ARG A 28 -1.14 0.58 18.21
N VAL A 29 -1.48 1.09 17.03
CA VAL A 29 -1.19 0.43 15.75
C VAL A 29 0.22 0.84 15.34
N TYR A 30 1.10 -0.13 15.13
CA TYR A 30 2.42 0.03 14.56
C TYR A 30 2.40 -0.42 13.11
N ILE A 31 3.16 0.28 12.25
CA ILE A 31 3.39 -0.09 10.85
C ILE A 31 4.85 -0.45 10.68
N TYR A 32 5.08 -1.65 10.16
CA TYR A 32 6.38 -2.14 9.70
C TYR A 32 6.27 -2.29 8.19
N GLY A 33 7.18 -1.68 7.45
CA GLY A 33 7.13 -1.74 6.00
C GLY A 33 8.50 -1.51 5.40
N SER A 34 8.60 -1.78 4.10
CA SER A 34 9.70 -1.33 3.29
C SER A 34 9.84 0.19 3.37
N HIS A 35 11.00 0.72 2.98
CA HIS A 35 11.19 2.17 2.88
C HIS A 35 11.70 2.51 1.48
N ASP A 36 10.84 3.07 0.64
CA ASP A 36 11.22 3.60 -0.67
C ASP A 36 11.91 4.96 -0.50
N LEU A 37 12.78 5.33 -1.45
CA LEU A 37 13.25 6.71 -1.59
C LEU A 37 12.42 7.41 -2.67
N PHE A 38 12.14 8.69 -2.52
CA PHE A 38 11.47 9.47 -3.56
C PHE A 38 12.28 9.40 -4.85
N ASN A 39 11.61 8.99 -5.94
CA ASN A 39 12.28 8.78 -7.23
C ASN A 39 13.45 7.77 -7.16
N GLY A 40 13.45 6.88 -6.16
CA GLY A 40 14.47 5.85 -5.98
C GLY A 40 14.60 5.02 -7.24
N LEU A 41 15.82 4.60 -7.58
CA LEU A 41 16.07 3.84 -8.81
C LEU A 41 15.53 2.40 -8.72
N ASN A 42 15.35 1.88 -7.51
CA ASN A 42 14.83 0.56 -7.22
C ASN A 42 13.91 0.59 -5.99
N PHE A 43 13.25 -0.52 -5.69
CA PHE A 43 12.41 -0.70 -4.52
C PHE A 43 13.20 -0.72 -3.22
N CYS A 44 12.55 -0.27 -2.14
CA CYS A 44 12.94 -0.51 -0.75
C CYS A 44 14.38 -0.11 -0.47
N LEU A 45 14.80 1.03 -1.05
CA LEU A 45 16.16 1.47 -0.91
C LEU A 45 16.43 1.93 0.51
N GLY A 46 15.53 2.63 1.21
CA GLY A 46 15.70 3.16 2.56
C GLY A 46 15.95 2.13 3.67
N ASP A 47 16.32 2.62 4.85
CA ASP A 47 16.41 1.81 6.08
C ASP A 47 15.02 1.69 6.70
N TYR A 48 14.75 0.62 7.45
CA TYR A 48 13.43 0.50 8.08
C TYR A 48 13.20 1.60 9.10
N VAL A 49 12.06 2.25 8.95
CA VAL A 49 11.49 3.18 9.91
C VAL A 49 10.18 2.59 10.43
N CYS A 50 9.74 3.04 11.61
CA CYS A 50 8.44 2.66 12.14
C CYS A 50 7.61 3.89 12.46
N TRP A 51 6.30 3.75 12.26
CA TRP A 51 5.30 4.72 12.62
C TRP A 51 4.24 4.06 13.49
N SER A 52 3.66 4.80 14.43
CA SER A 52 2.53 4.29 15.20
C SER A 52 1.46 5.33 15.48
N ALA A 53 0.21 4.92 15.62
CA ALA A 53 -0.91 5.75 16.03
C ALA A 53 -1.68 5.12 17.19
N PRO A 54 -2.26 5.89 18.13
CA PRO A 54 -3.23 5.35 19.08
C PRO A 54 -4.38 4.66 18.35
N VAL A 55 -4.87 3.52 18.84
CA VAL A 55 -6.00 2.80 18.22
C VAL A 55 -7.28 3.64 18.18
N ASP A 56 -7.41 4.60 19.11
CA ASP A 56 -8.51 5.55 19.19
C ASP A 56 -8.20 6.89 18.48
N ASP A 57 -7.05 7.05 17.84
CA ASP A 57 -6.62 8.25 17.10
C ASP A 57 -5.74 7.98 15.87
N LEU A 58 -6.29 7.26 14.88
CA LEU A 58 -5.62 6.91 13.62
C LEU A 58 -5.27 8.10 12.70
N GLY A 59 -5.60 9.35 13.07
CA GLY A 59 -5.13 10.56 12.39
C GLY A 59 -3.79 11.09 12.91
N ASN A 60 -3.30 10.53 14.02
CA ASN A 60 -2.16 11.04 14.78
C ASN A 60 -1.01 10.03 14.84
N TRP A 61 -0.38 9.82 13.68
CA TRP A 61 0.80 8.98 13.54
C TRP A 61 2.06 9.67 14.09
N ARG A 62 2.83 8.93 14.87
CA ARG A 62 4.12 9.30 15.47
C ARG A 62 5.24 8.55 14.74
N TYR A 63 6.27 9.29 14.32
CA TYR A 63 7.52 8.70 13.86
C TYR A 63 8.26 8.08 15.05
N GLU A 64 8.53 6.78 15.00
CA GLU A 64 9.27 6.07 16.05
C GLU A 64 10.78 6.06 15.81
N GLY A 65 11.22 6.52 14.62
CA GLY A 65 12.62 6.51 14.23
C GLY A 65 12.95 5.42 13.21
N CYS A 66 14.19 5.48 12.72
CA CYS A 66 14.83 4.35 12.06
C CYS A 66 15.00 3.21 13.07
N ILE A 67 14.31 2.09 12.81
CA ILE A 67 14.31 0.92 13.68
C ILE A 67 15.39 -0.09 13.31
N TYR A 68 15.75 -0.19 12.03
CA TYR A 68 16.76 -1.13 11.56
C TYR A 68 17.44 -0.63 10.29
N LYS A 69 18.77 -0.58 10.31
CA LYS A 69 19.59 -0.17 9.17
C LYS A 69 20.03 -1.38 8.38
N ARG A 70 20.06 -1.20 7.06
CA ARG A 70 20.50 -2.22 6.12
C ARG A 70 21.89 -2.76 6.45
N GLU A 71 22.81 -1.89 6.87
CA GLU A 71 24.20 -2.23 7.17
C GLU A 71 24.37 -3.08 8.44
N GLN A 72 23.32 -3.27 9.23
CA GLN A 72 23.35 -4.15 10.39
C GLN A 72 23.31 -5.63 9.99
N ASP A 73 22.79 -5.98 8.81
CA ASP A 73 22.83 -7.34 8.31
C ASP A 73 24.22 -7.65 7.73
N PRO A 74 24.95 -8.65 8.28
CA PRO A 74 26.31 -8.92 7.86
C PRO A 74 26.42 -9.46 6.42
N ALA A 75 25.32 -9.95 5.84
CA ALA A 75 25.27 -10.41 4.44
C ALA A 75 24.84 -9.32 3.46
N ALA A 76 24.51 -8.11 3.94
CA ALA A 76 24.00 -7.05 3.09
C ALA A 76 25.01 -6.69 1.98
N PRO A 77 24.65 -6.81 0.69
CA PRO A 77 25.56 -6.43 -0.40
C PRO A 77 26.05 -4.99 -0.29
N LYS A 78 27.27 -4.67 -0.74
CA LYS A 78 27.75 -3.27 -0.69
C LYS A 78 26.97 -2.33 -1.61
N ILE A 79 26.46 -2.85 -2.73
CA ILE A 79 25.73 -2.07 -3.73
C ILE A 79 24.24 -2.08 -3.37
N ARG A 80 23.74 -0.95 -2.87
CA ARG A 80 22.33 -0.72 -2.49
C ARG A 80 21.39 -0.68 -3.69
N LEU A 81 21.87 -0.17 -4.83
CA LEU A 81 21.06 0.14 -6.02
C LEU A 81 20.26 -1.06 -6.56
N THR A 82 20.76 -2.27 -6.37
CA THR A 82 20.11 -3.52 -6.84
C THR A 82 19.57 -4.37 -5.71
N ASN A 83 19.72 -3.95 -4.44
CA ASN A 83 19.52 -4.78 -3.26
C ASN A 83 18.83 -4.00 -2.13
N GLY A 84 17.51 -3.91 -2.21
CA GLY A 84 16.66 -3.28 -1.21
C GLY A 84 16.38 -4.15 0.01
N LEU A 85 15.78 -3.54 1.03
CA LEU A 85 15.38 -4.16 2.29
C LEU A 85 13.86 -4.27 2.31
N ALA A 86 13.31 -5.44 1.94
CA ALA A 86 11.92 -5.58 1.53
C ALA A 86 11.03 -6.27 2.57
N ALA A 87 9.77 -5.80 2.64
CA ALA A 87 8.60 -6.43 3.25
C ALA A 87 8.87 -7.05 4.63
N PRO A 88 9.17 -6.23 5.65
CA PRO A 88 9.34 -6.75 6.99
C PRO A 88 8.00 -7.05 7.66
N ASP A 89 7.94 -8.14 8.42
CA ASP A 89 6.82 -8.46 9.30
C ASP A 89 7.31 -8.76 10.73
N MET A 90 6.50 -8.43 11.72
CA MET A 90 6.88 -8.42 13.13
C MET A 90 6.06 -9.43 13.95
N VAL A 91 6.73 -10.12 14.87
CA VAL A 91 6.06 -10.97 15.87
C VAL A 91 6.69 -10.80 17.26
N GLN A 92 5.90 -10.95 18.32
CA GLN A 92 6.41 -10.99 19.69
C GLN A 92 6.71 -12.44 20.12
N GLY A 93 7.95 -12.67 20.60
CA GLY A 93 8.38 -13.96 21.14
C GLY A 93 7.92 -14.18 22.60
N ASP A 94 8.11 -15.40 23.09
CA ASP A 94 7.80 -15.78 24.49
C ASP A 94 8.61 -15.02 25.54
N ASP A 95 9.77 -14.52 25.15
CA ASP A 95 10.63 -13.70 25.99
C ASP A 95 10.20 -12.22 26.05
N GLY A 96 9.07 -11.88 25.41
CA GLY A 96 8.53 -10.52 25.33
C GLY A 96 9.26 -9.61 24.34
N ARG A 97 10.31 -10.10 23.67
CA ARG A 97 11.03 -9.35 22.62
C ARG A 97 10.29 -9.42 21.29
N TYR A 98 10.59 -8.49 20.42
CA TYR A 98 9.96 -8.31 19.12
C TYR A 98 10.94 -8.68 18.03
N TYR A 99 10.52 -9.56 17.12
CA TYR A 99 11.33 -10.13 16.05
C TYR A 99 10.80 -9.66 14.72
N LEU A 100 11.66 -9.03 13.93
CA LEU A 100 11.36 -8.52 12.60
C LEU A 100 11.94 -9.48 11.57
N TYR A 101 11.09 -10.18 10.83
CA TYR A 101 11.47 -11.04 9.71
C TYR A 101 11.46 -10.20 8.45
N TYR A 102 12.52 -10.29 7.65
CA TYR A 102 12.66 -9.43 6.47
C TYR A 102 13.48 -10.07 5.36
N PHE A 103 13.29 -9.58 4.14
CA PHE A 103 14.10 -9.99 3.00
C PHE A 103 15.23 -9.00 2.69
N MET A 104 16.46 -9.50 2.62
CA MET A 104 17.61 -8.73 2.15
C MET A 104 17.90 -9.05 0.68
N GLY A 105 17.74 -8.05 -0.20
CA GLY A 105 18.07 -8.15 -1.61
C GLY A 105 19.48 -8.68 -1.87
N GLY A 106 19.62 -9.59 -2.83
CA GLY A 106 20.88 -10.23 -3.21
C GLY A 106 21.36 -11.33 -2.26
N THR A 107 20.62 -11.66 -1.20
CA THR A 107 20.95 -12.77 -0.30
C THR A 107 20.14 -14.02 -0.56
N LYS A 108 18.89 -13.87 -1.03
CA LYS A 108 17.90 -14.96 -1.20
C LYS A 108 17.44 -15.61 0.12
N MET A 109 17.74 -14.99 1.25
CA MET A 109 17.47 -15.51 2.58
C MET A 109 16.41 -14.65 3.28
N ILE A 110 15.72 -15.25 4.26
CA ILE A 110 14.93 -14.49 5.23
C ILE A 110 15.80 -14.28 6.47
N SER A 111 16.02 -13.00 6.78
CA SER A 111 16.78 -12.55 7.94
C SER A 111 15.83 -12.17 9.07
N VAL A 112 16.36 -12.14 10.30
CA VAL A 112 15.63 -11.73 11.51
C VAL A 112 16.43 -10.69 12.26
N ALA A 113 15.77 -9.63 12.72
CA ALA A 113 16.29 -8.67 13.67
C ALA A 113 15.44 -8.69 14.95
N VAL A 114 15.99 -8.29 16.10
CA VAL A 114 15.30 -8.35 17.41
C VAL A 114 15.40 -7.04 18.18
N CYS A 115 14.35 -6.69 18.93
CA CYS A 115 14.32 -5.55 19.85
C CYS A 115 13.51 -5.85 21.11
N ASP A 116 13.82 -5.18 22.23
CA ASP A 116 13.04 -5.28 23.47
C ASP A 116 11.74 -4.44 23.44
N LYS A 117 11.50 -3.68 22.36
CA LYS A 117 10.37 -2.77 22.20
C LYS A 117 9.72 -2.96 20.82
N PRO A 118 8.41 -2.70 20.69
CA PRO A 118 7.74 -2.81 19.38
C PRO A 118 8.32 -1.82 18.35
N ALA A 119 8.75 -0.65 18.81
CA ALA A 119 9.58 0.24 18.02
C ALA A 119 10.76 0.70 18.88
N GLY A 120 11.97 0.52 18.35
CA GLY A 120 13.23 0.75 19.03
C GLY A 120 14.39 0.50 18.07
N LYS A 121 15.59 0.28 18.60
CA LYS A 121 16.73 -0.10 17.78
C LYS A 121 16.77 -1.62 17.71
N TYR A 122 16.32 -2.18 16.60
CA TYR A 122 16.47 -3.59 16.33
C TYR A 122 17.93 -3.88 16.03
N GLU A 123 18.39 -5.06 16.42
CA GLU A 123 19.72 -5.57 16.12
C GLU A 123 19.61 -6.84 15.28
N PHE A 124 20.57 -7.06 14.37
CA PHE A 124 20.61 -8.28 13.59
C PHE A 124 20.67 -9.49 14.53
N TYR A 125 19.76 -10.44 14.33
CA TYR A 125 19.60 -11.58 15.21
C TYR A 125 20.06 -12.88 14.53
N GLY A 126 19.72 -13.09 13.26
CA GLY A 126 20.17 -14.26 12.52
C GLY A 126 19.44 -14.46 11.19
N TYR A 127 19.64 -15.64 10.61
CA TYR A 127 18.94 -16.09 9.42
C TYR A 127 18.03 -17.26 9.78
N VAL A 128 16.85 -17.32 9.17
CA VAL A 128 15.99 -18.50 9.28
C VAL A 128 16.72 -19.68 8.63
N GLN A 129 16.87 -20.76 9.38
CA GLN A 129 17.81 -21.83 9.04
C GLN A 129 17.30 -23.21 9.46
N TYR A 130 17.75 -24.24 8.76
CA TYR A 130 17.53 -25.62 9.16
C TYR A 130 18.42 -26.01 10.35
N ALA A 131 18.17 -27.19 10.93
CA ALA A 131 18.95 -27.73 12.06
C ALA A 131 20.46 -27.86 11.76
N ASP A 132 20.84 -28.06 10.50
CA ASP A 132 22.24 -28.11 10.03
C ASP A 132 22.85 -26.71 9.77
N LYS A 133 22.17 -25.64 10.20
CA LYS A 133 22.61 -24.23 10.12
C LYS A 133 22.72 -23.67 8.71
N VAL A 134 22.16 -24.37 7.72
CA VAL A 134 22.01 -23.84 6.37
C VAL A 134 20.77 -22.94 6.33
N PRO A 135 20.87 -21.67 5.88
CA PRO A 135 19.71 -20.79 5.74
C PRO A 135 18.70 -21.30 4.72
N ILE A 136 17.42 -20.95 4.90
CA ILE A 136 16.41 -21.19 3.86
C ILE A 136 16.75 -20.40 2.58
N GLY A 137 16.37 -20.95 1.43
CA GLY A 137 16.76 -20.40 0.11
C GLY A 137 18.18 -20.80 -0.33
N LYS A 138 18.84 -21.70 0.41
CA LYS A 138 20.16 -22.28 0.07
C LYS A 138 20.12 -23.80 -0.16
N LYS A 139 18.97 -24.47 0.00
CA LYS A 139 18.76 -25.91 -0.24
C LYS A 139 17.89 -26.19 -1.47
N ASN A 140 18.04 -25.40 -2.53
CA ASN A 140 17.28 -25.51 -3.79
C ASN A 140 15.77 -25.28 -3.66
N GLU A 141 15.31 -24.64 -2.58
CA GLU A 141 13.94 -24.15 -2.50
C GLU A 141 13.69 -23.09 -3.59
N PRO A 142 12.44 -22.87 -4.00
CA PRO A 142 12.06 -21.67 -4.73
C PRO A 142 12.49 -20.39 -4.01
N PHE A 143 12.49 -19.27 -4.75
CA PHE A 143 12.92 -17.98 -4.24
C PHE A 143 12.11 -17.58 -2.99
N GLN A 144 12.83 -17.33 -1.89
CA GLN A 144 12.27 -16.90 -0.61
C GLN A 144 12.19 -15.37 -0.62
N PHE A 145 10.98 -14.84 -0.51
CA PHE A 145 10.68 -13.40 -0.57
C PHE A 145 9.41 -13.11 0.22
N ASP A 146 9.19 -11.84 0.54
CA ASP A 146 8.03 -11.29 1.26
C ASP A 146 7.58 -12.16 2.44
N PRO A 147 8.38 -12.21 3.54
CA PRO A 147 8.05 -13.02 4.69
C PRO A 147 6.81 -12.48 5.42
N GLY A 148 5.82 -13.35 5.62
CA GLY A 148 4.74 -13.14 6.59
C GLY A 148 4.96 -14.05 7.79
N ILE A 149 5.02 -13.49 9.00
CA ILE A 149 5.26 -14.25 10.23
C ILE A 149 3.99 -14.26 11.08
N PHE A 150 3.58 -15.44 11.52
CA PHE A 150 2.35 -15.60 12.29
C PHE A 150 2.56 -16.54 13.47
N ARG A 151 2.16 -16.06 14.63
CA ARG A 151 2.12 -16.82 15.86
C ARG A 151 0.69 -17.17 16.18
N ASP A 152 0.40 -18.46 16.25
CA ASP A 152 -0.94 -18.97 16.55
C ASP A 152 -1.16 -19.06 18.07
N ASP A 153 -2.43 -19.21 18.46
CA ASP A 153 -2.87 -19.26 19.85
C ASP A 153 -2.31 -20.47 20.62
N ASP A 154 -1.92 -21.54 19.90
CA ASP A 154 -1.26 -22.73 20.47
C ASP A 154 0.24 -22.52 20.72
N GLY A 155 0.78 -21.34 20.38
CA GLY A 155 2.17 -20.96 20.56
C GLY A 155 3.09 -21.39 19.41
N ARG A 156 2.57 -22.05 18.37
CA ARG A 156 3.36 -22.38 17.17
C ARG A 156 3.61 -21.11 16.34
N LEU A 157 4.72 -21.13 15.62
CA LEU A 157 5.20 -20.02 14.82
C LEU A 157 5.36 -20.47 13.37
N TYR A 158 4.75 -19.74 12.45
CA TYR A 158 4.69 -20.05 11.04
C TYR A 158 5.24 -18.91 10.20
N LEU A 159 6.19 -19.22 9.33
CA LEU A 159 6.76 -18.30 8.36
C LEU A 159 6.26 -18.66 6.96
N TYR A 160 5.59 -17.72 6.31
CA TYR A 160 5.10 -17.84 4.95
C TYR A 160 6.00 -17.05 4.00
N THR A 161 6.36 -17.63 2.86
CA THR A 161 7.23 -17.01 1.85
C THR A 161 6.85 -17.42 0.44
N GLY A 162 7.31 -16.66 -0.55
CA GLY A 162 7.33 -17.10 -1.94
C GLY A 162 7.26 -15.96 -2.94
N PHE A 163 7.75 -16.22 -4.16
CA PHE A 163 7.63 -15.29 -5.27
C PHE A 163 7.42 -16.03 -6.60
N ALA A 164 6.30 -15.78 -7.26
CA ALA A 164 5.87 -16.56 -8.43
C ALA A 164 6.17 -15.88 -9.79
N LEU A 165 6.93 -14.78 -9.81
CA LEU A 165 7.21 -14.06 -11.06
C LEU A 165 7.98 -14.93 -12.07
N GLN A 166 7.31 -15.29 -13.16
CA GLN A 166 7.89 -16.11 -14.23
C GLN A 166 8.71 -15.28 -15.23
N GLY A 167 9.62 -15.94 -15.95
CA GLY A 167 10.16 -15.42 -17.21
C GLY A 167 11.42 -14.56 -17.15
N ASN A 168 12.03 -14.32 -15.98
CA ASN A 168 13.33 -13.66 -15.92
C ASN A 168 14.22 -14.12 -14.74
N PRO A 169 15.15 -15.06 -14.96
CA PRO A 169 16.07 -15.53 -13.92
C PRO A 169 16.93 -14.42 -13.30
N ILE A 170 17.19 -13.32 -14.02
CA ILE A 170 17.98 -12.20 -13.49
C ILE A 170 17.20 -11.47 -12.38
N LEU A 171 15.88 -11.35 -12.49
CA LEU A 171 15.03 -10.74 -11.46
C LEU A 171 14.91 -11.61 -10.21
N LEU A 172 15.22 -12.91 -10.33
CA LEU A 172 15.20 -13.88 -9.23
C LEU A 172 16.62 -14.21 -8.72
N ASP A 173 17.62 -13.42 -9.11
CA ASP A 173 19.03 -13.65 -8.75
C ASP A 173 19.51 -15.09 -9.13
N GLY A 174 18.97 -15.65 -10.21
CA GLY A 174 19.26 -17.01 -10.69
C GLY A 174 18.50 -18.13 -9.96
N SER A 175 17.59 -17.79 -9.04
CA SER A 175 16.68 -18.76 -8.40
C SER A 175 15.45 -19.05 -9.27
N LYS A 176 14.67 -20.06 -8.87
CA LYS A 176 13.39 -20.42 -9.50
C LYS A 176 12.24 -19.74 -8.77
N PRO A 177 11.18 -19.32 -9.48
CA PRO A 177 9.96 -18.86 -8.82
C PRO A 177 9.28 -20.05 -8.11
N THR A 178 8.39 -19.74 -7.17
CA THR A 178 7.47 -20.76 -6.68
C THR A 178 6.45 -21.12 -7.76
N GLU A 179 6.17 -22.41 -7.94
CA GLU A 179 5.22 -22.88 -8.95
C GLU A 179 3.84 -23.16 -8.36
N HIS A 180 3.76 -23.56 -7.09
CA HIS A 180 2.54 -24.06 -6.46
C HIS A 180 1.97 -23.10 -5.39
N GLY A 181 2.33 -21.82 -5.49
CA GLY A 181 1.90 -20.78 -4.55
C GLY A 181 2.86 -20.56 -3.36
N PRO A 182 2.38 -19.98 -2.24
CA PRO A 182 3.18 -19.68 -1.08
C PRO A 182 3.57 -20.94 -0.31
N MET A 183 4.77 -20.90 0.27
CA MET A 183 5.33 -21.94 1.12
C MET A 183 5.19 -21.53 2.59
N CYS A 184 5.07 -22.51 3.47
CA CYS A 184 5.05 -22.34 4.92
C CYS A 184 6.15 -23.18 5.58
N PHE A 185 6.84 -22.59 6.54
CA PHE A 185 7.78 -23.23 7.45
C PHE A 185 7.26 -23.10 8.88
N GLU A 186 7.33 -24.18 9.66
CA GLU A 186 7.18 -24.05 11.12
C GLU A 186 8.54 -23.66 11.72
N ILE A 187 8.58 -22.59 12.51
CA ILE A 187 9.77 -22.07 13.17
C ILE A 187 9.73 -22.45 14.65
N ASP A 188 10.88 -22.75 15.25
CA ASP A 188 10.98 -22.99 16.69
C ASP A 188 10.78 -21.65 17.45
N PRO A 189 9.69 -21.48 18.22
CA PRO A 189 9.42 -20.25 18.94
C PRO A 189 10.43 -19.97 20.06
N LYS A 190 11.26 -20.96 20.44
CA LYS A 190 12.29 -20.77 21.47
C LYS A 190 13.46 -19.93 21.00
N ASP A 191 13.84 -20.07 19.73
CA ASP A 191 14.97 -19.36 19.16
C ASP A 191 14.61 -18.42 18.02
N MET A 192 13.37 -18.50 17.50
CA MET A 192 12.83 -17.67 16.43
C MET A 192 13.59 -17.79 15.09
N LEU A 193 14.43 -18.81 14.91
CA LEU A 193 15.28 -18.98 13.72
C LEU A 193 15.20 -20.38 13.12
N THR A 194 15.07 -21.41 13.95
CA THR A 194 15.25 -22.79 13.51
C THR A 194 13.98 -23.33 12.87
N VAL A 195 14.07 -23.82 11.63
CA VAL A 195 13.00 -24.54 10.96
C VAL A 195 12.78 -25.89 11.65
N LYS A 196 11.56 -26.12 12.14
CA LYS A 196 11.08 -27.40 12.68
C LYS A 196 10.56 -28.32 11.58
N SER A 197 9.84 -27.78 10.61
CA SER A 197 9.28 -28.50 9.46
C SER A 197 9.04 -27.56 8.27
N GLY A 198 8.85 -28.15 7.09
CA GLY A 198 8.64 -27.42 5.82
C GLY A 198 9.88 -27.35 4.92
N PRO A 199 9.77 -26.67 3.76
CA PRO A 199 8.57 -25.94 3.31
C PRO A 199 7.44 -26.88 2.88
N GLU A 200 6.19 -26.48 3.15
CA GLU A 200 4.98 -27.07 2.59
C GLU A 200 4.17 -26.00 1.84
N TYR A 201 3.45 -26.38 0.78
CA TYR A 201 2.52 -25.47 0.09
C TYR A 201 1.17 -25.47 0.81
N ILE A 202 0.63 -24.28 1.08
CA ILE A 202 -0.57 -24.15 1.91
C ILE A 202 -1.89 -24.25 1.13
N GLY A 203 -1.83 -24.45 -0.18
CA GLY A 203 -3.03 -24.62 -1.02
C GLY A 203 -3.61 -23.35 -1.64
N ILE A 204 -2.92 -22.21 -1.52
CA ILE A 204 -3.19 -21.04 -2.39
C ILE A 204 -2.62 -21.34 -3.77
N ALA A 205 -3.44 -21.24 -4.82
CA ALA A 205 -3.05 -21.71 -6.13
C ALA A 205 -1.94 -20.86 -6.80
N GLY A 206 -0.95 -21.53 -7.37
CA GLY A 206 -0.08 -20.97 -8.39
C GLY A 206 -0.80 -20.82 -9.73
N GLU A 207 -0.13 -20.26 -10.74
CA GLU A 207 -0.76 -19.94 -12.04
C GLU A 207 -1.43 -21.16 -12.67
N LYS A 208 -0.74 -22.31 -12.72
CA LYS A 208 -1.22 -23.53 -13.37
C LYS A 208 -2.38 -24.15 -12.60
N GLU A 209 -2.26 -24.22 -11.28
CA GLU A 209 -3.26 -24.78 -10.37
C GLU A 209 -4.51 -23.92 -10.29
N SER A 210 -4.43 -22.64 -10.65
CA SER A 210 -5.56 -21.72 -10.58
C SER A 210 -6.64 -21.97 -11.65
N ILE A 211 -6.27 -22.55 -12.79
CA ILE A 211 -7.15 -22.73 -13.96
C ILE A 211 -8.35 -23.61 -13.61
N GLY A 212 -9.57 -23.10 -13.88
CA GLY A 212 -10.82 -23.80 -13.58
C GLY A 212 -11.20 -23.80 -12.10
N THR A 213 -10.49 -23.04 -11.25
CA THR A 213 -10.79 -22.89 -9.82
C THR A 213 -11.22 -21.46 -9.50
N PRO A 214 -11.74 -21.18 -8.29
CA PRO A 214 -12.01 -19.81 -7.86
C PRO A 214 -10.78 -18.87 -7.87
N TYR A 215 -9.56 -19.42 -7.89
CA TYR A 215 -8.32 -18.64 -8.00
C TYR A 215 -7.99 -18.23 -9.45
N GLU A 216 -8.73 -18.68 -10.47
CA GLU A 216 -8.43 -18.34 -11.86
C GLU A 216 -8.44 -16.82 -12.06
N GLY A 217 -7.35 -16.30 -12.64
CA GLY A 217 -7.13 -14.86 -12.76
C GLY A 217 -6.62 -14.17 -11.49
N HIS A 218 -6.51 -14.87 -10.36
CA HIS A 218 -6.08 -14.34 -9.06
C HIS A 218 -5.05 -15.25 -8.37
N ALA A 219 -4.24 -15.97 -9.15
CA ALA A 219 -3.19 -16.84 -8.64
C ALA A 219 -2.12 -16.06 -7.85
N PHE A 220 -1.42 -16.75 -6.95
CA PHE A 220 -0.40 -16.16 -6.07
C PHE A 220 0.77 -15.54 -6.84
N LEU A 221 1.21 -14.35 -6.43
CA LEU A 221 2.48 -13.73 -6.83
C LEU A 221 3.45 -13.57 -5.67
N GLU A 222 3.07 -12.79 -4.64
CA GLU A 222 3.94 -12.31 -3.56
C GLU A 222 3.12 -11.84 -2.33
N ALA A 223 3.75 -11.09 -1.42
CA ALA A 223 3.09 -10.42 -0.30
C ALA A 223 2.36 -11.32 0.71
N SER A 224 3.01 -12.40 1.15
CA SER A 224 2.39 -13.34 2.10
C SER A 224 2.11 -12.66 3.44
N SER A 225 0.86 -12.68 3.91
CA SER A 225 0.49 -12.17 5.23
C SER A 225 -0.64 -12.98 5.83
N MET A 226 -0.46 -13.47 7.06
CA MET A 226 -1.45 -14.31 7.73
C MET A 226 -2.11 -13.54 8.88
N ARG A 227 -3.44 -13.67 8.97
CA ARG A 227 -4.26 -13.14 10.05
C ARG A 227 -5.21 -14.20 10.56
N LYS A 228 -5.68 -14.05 11.79
CA LYS A 228 -6.71 -14.90 12.39
C LYS A 228 -7.80 -14.03 12.97
N PHE A 229 -9.04 -14.29 12.58
CA PHE A 229 -10.22 -13.62 13.12
C PHE A 229 -11.18 -14.69 13.65
N GLY A 230 -11.32 -14.76 14.97
CA GLY A 230 -11.97 -15.90 15.62
C GLY A 230 -11.19 -17.19 15.37
N ASP A 231 -11.89 -18.22 14.89
CA ASP A 231 -11.29 -19.54 14.61
C ASP A 231 -10.82 -19.70 13.15
N THR A 232 -10.92 -18.65 12.33
CA THR A 232 -10.62 -18.70 10.89
C THR A 232 -9.33 -17.97 10.56
N TYR A 233 -8.47 -18.63 9.80
CA TYR A 233 -7.26 -18.06 9.21
C TYR A 233 -7.58 -17.36 7.90
N TYR A 234 -7.01 -16.18 7.72
CA TYR A 234 -7.13 -15.35 6.54
C TYR A 234 -5.72 -15.14 6.00
N PHE A 235 -5.44 -15.73 4.84
CA PHE A 235 -4.18 -15.54 4.14
C PHE A 235 -4.35 -14.46 3.08
N ILE A 236 -3.65 -13.36 3.25
CA ILE A 236 -3.59 -12.22 2.34
C ILE A 236 -2.37 -12.38 1.43
N TYR A 237 -2.55 -12.05 0.16
CA TYR A 237 -1.47 -12.11 -0.83
C TYR A 237 -1.71 -11.15 -2.00
N SER A 238 -0.65 -10.80 -2.71
CA SER A 238 -0.73 -10.10 -3.99
C SER A 238 -0.81 -11.12 -5.13
N SER A 239 -1.74 -10.93 -6.06
CA SER A 239 -1.95 -11.87 -7.17
C SER A 239 -0.98 -11.63 -8.33
N LEU A 240 -0.96 -12.51 -9.34
CA LEU A 240 -0.20 -12.31 -10.59
C LEU A 240 -0.62 -11.05 -11.37
N ASN A 241 -1.79 -10.47 -11.07
CA ASN A 241 -2.17 -9.16 -11.60
C ASN A 241 -1.35 -8.01 -10.98
N SER A 242 -0.69 -8.27 -9.84
CA SER A 242 0.23 -7.40 -9.10
C SER A 242 -0.40 -6.14 -8.51
N HIS A 243 -1.52 -5.63 -9.04
CA HIS A 243 -2.19 -4.42 -8.59
C HIS A 243 -3.21 -4.62 -7.47
N GLU A 244 -3.44 -5.85 -7.03
CA GLU A 244 -4.49 -6.20 -6.07
C GLU A 244 -3.99 -7.10 -4.94
N LEU A 245 -4.56 -6.90 -3.77
CA LEU A 245 -4.48 -7.85 -2.65
C LEU A 245 -5.74 -8.70 -2.67
N CYS A 246 -5.52 -10.00 -2.61
CA CYS A 246 -6.53 -11.03 -2.49
C CYS A 246 -6.47 -11.66 -1.10
N TYR A 247 -7.47 -12.46 -0.76
CA TYR A 247 -7.40 -13.32 0.41
C TYR A 247 -8.00 -14.71 0.16
N ALA A 248 -7.61 -15.65 1.01
CA ALA A 248 -8.21 -16.95 1.13
C ALA A 248 -8.41 -17.31 2.61
N THR A 249 -9.32 -18.24 2.90
CA THR A 249 -9.65 -18.64 4.27
C THR A 249 -9.47 -20.12 4.51
N SER A 250 -9.09 -20.50 5.74
CA SER A 250 -9.01 -21.88 6.19
C SER A 250 -9.32 -22.00 7.69
N ASP A 251 -9.68 -23.19 8.15
CA ASP A 251 -9.70 -23.58 9.57
C ASP A 251 -8.35 -24.12 10.05
N ASN A 252 -7.35 -24.18 9.16
CA ASN A 252 -5.99 -24.62 9.44
C ASN A 252 -4.96 -23.58 8.94
N PRO A 253 -3.91 -23.26 9.72
CA PRO A 253 -2.91 -22.26 9.31
C PRO A 253 -2.02 -22.72 8.15
N THR A 254 -2.05 -23.99 7.77
CA THR A 254 -1.05 -24.60 6.87
C THR A 254 -1.63 -25.34 5.67
N CYS A 255 -2.96 -25.45 5.54
CA CYS A 255 -3.58 -26.14 4.40
C CYS A 255 -5.05 -25.72 4.22
N GLY A 256 -5.68 -26.18 3.14
CA GLY A 256 -7.14 -26.11 2.97
C GLY A 256 -7.67 -24.71 2.63
N PHE A 257 -6.82 -23.80 2.15
CA PHE A 257 -7.25 -22.43 1.87
C PHE A 257 -8.17 -22.31 0.64
N GLU A 258 -9.32 -21.68 0.85
CA GLU A 258 -10.30 -21.39 -0.20
C GLU A 258 -10.31 -19.89 -0.53
N TYR A 259 -10.33 -19.55 -1.83
CA TYR A 259 -10.30 -18.16 -2.29
C TYR A 259 -11.50 -17.35 -1.77
N GLY A 260 -11.24 -16.21 -1.14
CA GLY A 260 -12.24 -15.33 -0.55
C GLY A 260 -12.62 -14.12 -1.40
N GLY A 261 -11.74 -13.70 -2.32
CA GLY A 261 -11.95 -12.56 -3.22
C GLY A 261 -10.84 -11.50 -3.14
N ILE A 262 -11.09 -10.38 -3.83
CA ILE A 262 -10.23 -9.20 -3.81
C ILE A 262 -10.52 -8.38 -2.55
N LEU A 263 -9.48 -7.97 -1.82
CA LEU A 263 -9.55 -7.05 -0.69
C LEU A 263 -9.44 -5.60 -1.15
N ILE A 264 -8.49 -5.30 -2.04
CA ILE A 264 -8.27 -3.96 -2.60
C ILE A 264 -7.46 -4.05 -3.91
N SER A 265 -7.76 -3.17 -4.86
CA SER A 265 -6.91 -2.92 -6.03
C SER A 265 -6.43 -1.47 -5.99
N ASN A 266 -5.13 -1.22 -6.19
CA ASN A 266 -4.59 0.14 -6.16
C ASN A 266 -5.09 1.04 -7.31
N GLY A 267 -5.88 0.49 -8.23
CA GLY A 267 -6.63 1.20 -9.27
C GLY A 267 -8.13 0.92 -9.28
N ASP A 268 -8.72 0.41 -8.20
CA ASP A 268 -10.16 0.05 -8.09
C ASP A 268 -10.64 -1.06 -9.07
N ILE A 269 -9.73 -1.77 -9.74
CA ILE A 269 -10.08 -2.88 -10.65
C ILE A 269 -10.82 -3.98 -9.88
N GLY A 270 -11.95 -4.44 -10.41
CA GLY A 270 -12.87 -5.38 -9.75
C GLY A 270 -14.12 -4.72 -9.18
N LEU A 271 -14.12 -3.39 -9.02
CA LEU A 271 -15.31 -2.63 -8.67
C LEU A 271 -16.20 -2.37 -9.91
N PRO A 272 -17.51 -2.07 -9.72
CA PRO A 272 -18.42 -1.82 -10.83
C PRO A 272 -17.89 -0.77 -11.82
N GLY A 273 -17.84 -1.13 -13.10
CA GLY A 273 -17.36 -0.25 -14.17
C GLY A 273 -15.83 -0.16 -14.30
N VAL A 274 -15.06 -0.89 -13.49
CA VAL A 274 -13.58 -0.89 -13.52
C VAL A 274 -13.06 -2.30 -13.81
N THR A 275 -12.94 -2.62 -15.10
CA THR A 275 -12.71 -4.00 -15.57
C THR A 275 -11.25 -4.38 -15.72
N ASP A 276 -10.36 -3.40 -15.94
CA ASP A 276 -8.97 -3.65 -16.29
C ASP A 276 -8.11 -2.38 -16.05
N VAL A 277 -6.82 -2.51 -16.35
CA VAL A 277 -5.82 -1.45 -16.21
C VAL A 277 -6.11 -0.21 -17.06
N ASP A 278 -6.76 -0.32 -18.22
CA ASP A 278 -7.06 0.86 -19.04
C ASP A 278 -8.24 1.67 -18.46
N HIS A 279 -9.12 1.01 -17.70
CA HIS A 279 -10.28 1.60 -17.02
C HIS A 279 -10.04 1.92 -15.53
N ALA A 280 -8.86 1.57 -15.01
CA ALA A 280 -8.51 1.78 -13.62
C ALA A 280 -8.52 3.26 -13.21
N LYS A 281 -8.81 3.53 -11.93
CA LYS A 281 -8.94 4.88 -11.39
C LYS A 281 -7.63 5.53 -10.98
N ASN A 282 -6.52 4.80 -11.08
CA ASN A 282 -5.15 5.28 -10.94
C ASN A 282 -4.24 4.49 -11.88
N ASP A 283 -3.10 5.07 -12.29
CA ASP A 283 -2.00 4.26 -12.82
C ASP A 283 -1.61 3.20 -11.77
N THR A 284 -1.65 1.91 -12.16
CA THR A 284 -1.47 0.77 -11.28
C THR A 284 -0.01 0.31 -11.20
N GLY A 285 0.30 -0.62 -10.32
CA GLY A 285 1.60 -1.27 -10.18
C GLY A 285 1.54 -2.32 -9.08
N ASN A 286 2.67 -2.74 -8.52
CA ASN A 286 2.64 -3.74 -7.44
C ASN A 286 1.86 -3.29 -6.20
N THR A 287 1.37 -4.22 -5.40
CA THR A 287 0.72 -3.94 -4.12
C THR A 287 1.13 -4.97 -3.08
N HIS A 288 1.17 -4.54 -1.82
CA HIS A 288 1.53 -5.34 -0.66
C HIS A 288 0.87 -4.72 0.57
N GLY A 289 0.52 -5.52 1.57
CA GLY A 289 -0.03 -5.07 2.83
C GLY A 289 -0.92 -6.13 3.45
N SER A 290 -1.66 -5.77 4.50
CA SER A 290 -2.41 -6.73 5.29
C SER A 290 -3.65 -6.15 5.96
N LEU A 291 -4.41 -7.03 6.62
CA LEU A 291 -5.62 -6.71 7.36
C LEU A 291 -5.34 -6.54 8.85
N ILE A 292 -6.11 -5.69 9.51
CA ILE A 292 -6.15 -5.63 10.98
C ILE A 292 -7.52 -5.21 11.49
N GLU A 293 -7.90 -5.73 12.65
CA GLU A 293 -9.04 -5.24 13.42
C GLU A 293 -8.57 -4.16 14.42
N ILE A 294 -9.23 -3.01 14.40
CA ILE A 294 -8.99 -1.90 15.33
C ILE A 294 -10.34 -1.43 15.86
N ASN A 295 -10.56 -1.59 17.18
CA ASN A 295 -11.78 -1.15 17.87
C ASN A 295 -13.08 -1.63 17.17
N GLY A 296 -13.15 -2.91 16.83
CA GLY A 296 -14.33 -3.53 16.18
C GLY A 296 -14.53 -3.17 14.71
N ASN A 297 -13.57 -2.48 14.08
CA ASN A 297 -13.59 -2.16 12.66
C ASN A 297 -12.39 -2.81 11.97
N TYR A 298 -12.59 -3.27 10.74
CA TYR A 298 -11.53 -3.90 9.95
C TYR A 298 -10.96 -2.91 8.95
N TYR A 299 -9.65 -2.98 8.76
CA TYR A 299 -8.91 -2.11 7.85
C TYR A 299 -7.96 -2.93 6.98
N ILE A 300 -7.90 -2.59 5.69
CA ILE A 300 -6.91 -3.10 4.74
C ILE A 300 -5.82 -2.05 4.55
N PHE A 301 -4.57 -2.43 4.75
CA PHE A 301 -3.38 -1.63 4.49
C PHE A 301 -2.79 -2.04 3.15
N TYR A 302 -2.33 -1.06 2.38
CA TYR A 302 -1.77 -1.25 1.05
C TYR A 302 -0.89 -0.04 0.68
N HIS A 303 -0.45 0.06 -0.57
CA HIS A 303 0.23 1.26 -1.07
C HIS A 303 -0.27 1.72 -2.43
N ARG A 304 -0.06 3.00 -2.70
CA ARG A 304 -0.31 3.63 -4.00
C ARG A 304 0.98 4.08 -4.65
N HIS A 305 0.94 4.34 -5.96
CA HIS A 305 2.08 4.82 -6.71
C HIS A 305 2.09 6.33 -6.88
N THR A 306 3.29 6.90 -6.79
CA THR A 306 3.56 8.30 -7.07
C THR A 306 4.68 8.42 -8.09
N ASN A 307 4.89 9.61 -8.63
CA ASN A 307 6.04 9.95 -9.45
C ASN A 307 6.21 9.10 -10.74
N ARG A 308 5.15 8.42 -11.20
CA ARG A 308 5.04 7.68 -12.46
C ARG A 308 5.98 6.49 -12.60
N LYS A 309 6.27 5.80 -11.50
CA LYS A 309 7.05 4.56 -11.50
C LYS A 309 6.70 3.69 -10.31
N GLN A 310 7.05 2.41 -10.39
CA GLN A 310 6.68 1.46 -9.35
C GLN A 310 7.41 1.69 -8.02
N SER A 311 8.70 2.03 -8.00
CA SER A 311 9.44 2.23 -6.74
C SER A 311 9.31 3.63 -6.13
N SER A 312 8.11 4.18 -6.11
CA SER A 312 7.80 5.45 -5.43
C SER A 312 6.42 5.35 -4.79
N ARG A 313 6.36 4.57 -3.70
CA ARG A 313 5.09 4.09 -3.13
C ARG A 313 4.80 4.72 -1.78
N GLN A 314 3.53 5.07 -1.56
CA GLN A 314 3.07 5.65 -0.30
C GLN A 314 2.03 4.77 0.37
N ALA A 315 2.14 4.65 1.70
CA ALA A 315 1.27 3.85 2.53
C ALA A 315 -0.16 4.42 2.55
N CYS A 316 -1.13 3.55 2.26
CA CYS A 316 -2.56 3.86 2.28
C CYS A 316 -3.31 2.76 3.05
N ALA A 317 -4.49 3.09 3.56
CA ALA A 317 -5.35 2.11 4.21
C ALA A 317 -6.81 2.48 4.06
N GLU A 318 -7.71 1.50 4.02
CA GLU A 318 -9.15 1.72 3.91
C GLU A 318 -9.87 0.93 4.98
N LYS A 319 -11.00 1.46 5.46
CA LYS A 319 -11.96 0.63 6.20
C LYS A 319 -12.55 -0.39 5.22
N ILE A 320 -12.54 -1.66 5.59
CA ILE A 320 -13.05 -2.74 4.74
C ILE A 320 -14.28 -3.38 5.37
N ARG A 321 -15.26 -3.72 4.52
CA ARG A 321 -16.52 -4.33 4.97
C ARG A 321 -16.30 -5.81 5.26
N PHE A 322 -16.72 -6.23 6.44
CA PHE A 322 -16.65 -7.61 6.91
C PHE A 322 -18.02 -8.07 7.40
N GLU A 323 -18.58 -9.11 6.77
CA GLU A 323 -19.88 -9.68 7.12
C GLU A 323 -19.83 -11.19 6.99
N ASN A 324 -20.28 -11.91 8.03
CA ASN A 324 -20.39 -13.37 8.04
C ASN A 324 -19.09 -14.09 7.60
N GLY A 325 -17.94 -13.64 8.12
CA GLY A 325 -16.64 -14.22 7.80
C GLY A 325 -16.05 -13.79 6.45
N LYS A 326 -16.74 -12.92 5.69
CA LYS A 326 -16.33 -12.50 4.34
C LYS A 326 -15.93 -11.03 4.30
N PHE A 327 -14.77 -10.76 3.72
CA PHE A 327 -14.36 -9.42 3.31
C PHE A 327 -14.85 -9.10 1.89
N TYR A 328 -15.22 -7.84 1.69
CA TYR A 328 -15.60 -7.30 0.39
C TYR A 328 -14.63 -6.22 -0.02
N GLN A 329 -14.26 -6.21 -1.30
CA GLN A 329 -13.30 -5.28 -1.87
C GLN A 329 -13.58 -3.84 -1.41
N ALA A 330 -12.57 -3.24 -0.79
CA ALA A 330 -12.58 -1.82 -0.46
C ALA A 330 -12.27 -0.98 -1.70
N GLU A 331 -12.85 0.21 -1.72
CA GLU A 331 -12.56 1.25 -2.70
C GLU A 331 -11.43 2.13 -2.19
N VAL A 332 -10.57 2.61 -3.09
CA VAL A 332 -9.53 3.59 -2.77
C VAL A 332 -10.17 4.95 -2.50
N THR A 333 -9.92 5.54 -1.33
CA THR A 333 -10.51 6.82 -0.91
C THR A 333 -9.48 7.81 -0.40
N SER A 334 -9.87 9.08 -0.33
CA SER A 334 -9.11 10.11 0.39
C SER A 334 -9.31 10.01 1.90
N CYS A 335 -10.40 9.38 2.36
CA CYS A 335 -10.73 9.24 3.79
C CYS A 335 -9.76 8.31 4.52
N GLY A 336 -9.40 7.18 3.92
CA GLY A 336 -8.62 6.13 4.54
C GLY A 336 -9.07 5.79 5.97
N LEU A 337 -8.18 5.96 6.94
CA LEU A 337 -8.42 5.64 8.36
C LEU A 337 -9.37 6.61 9.09
N ASN A 338 -9.96 7.60 8.42
CA ASN A 338 -10.79 8.62 9.06
C ASN A 338 -12.11 8.09 9.65
N ASN A 339 -12.55 6.90 9.21
CA ASN A 339 -13.82 6.27 9.62
C ASN A 339 -15.07 7.14 9.30
N GLY A 340 -15.08 7.72 8.09
CA GLY A 340 -16.18 8.52 7.58
C GLY A 340 -15.72 9.63 6.64
N PRO A 341 -16.65 10.40 6.06
CA PRO A 341 -16.33 11.53 5.18
C PRO A 341 -15.43 12.57 5.88
N LEU A 342 -14.50 13.14 5.11
CA LEU A 342 -13.72 14.30 5.52
C LEU A 342 -14.64 15.52 5.71
N ARG A 343 -14.27 16.49 6.55
CA ARG A 343 -15.10 17.68 6.77
C ARG A 343 -15.19 18.53 5.50
N GLY A 344 -16.37 19.05 5.18
CA GLY A 344 -16.57 20.02 4.10
C GLY A 344 -16.07 21.43 4.39
N HIS A 345 -15.10 21.60 5.28
CA HIS A 345 -14.55 22.90 5.62
C HIS A 345 -13.04 22.78 5.87
N GLY A 346 -12.29 23.78 5.44
CA GLY A 346 -10.84 23.87 5.64
C GLY A 346 -10.05 23.65 4.35
N LYS A 347 -8.72 23.58 4.51
CA LYS A 347 -7.77 23.47 3.41
C LYS A 347 -7.26 22.05 3.29
N TYR A 348 -7.40 21.48 2.10
CA TYR A 348 -6.98 20.12 1.76
C TYR A 348 -5.84 20.16 0.74
N PRO A 349 -4.73 19.46 1.00
CA PRO A 349 -3.64 19.39 0.03
C PRO A 349 -4.05 18.47 -1.13
N ALA A 350 -3.66 18.80 -2.36
CA ALA A 350 -4.11 18.04 -3.54
C ALA A 350 -3.56 16.60 -3.59
N TYR A 351 -2.48 16.30 -2.85
CA TYR A 351 -1.87 14.97 -2.85
C TYR A 351 -2.73 13.89 -2.18
N ILE A 352 -3.84 14.24 -1.50
CA ILE A 352 -4.78 13.26 -0.95
C ILE A 352 -5.76 12.73 -2.02
N ALA A 353 -5.55 13.08 -3.29
CA ALA A 353 -6.29 12.53 -4.40
C ALA A 353 -6.25 10.99 -4.37
N CYS A 354 -7.42 10.39 -4.54
CA CYS A 354 -7.60 8.94 -4.54
C CYS A 354 -7.87 8.39 -5.95
N ASN A 355 -8.28 9.24 -6.90
CA ASN A 355 -8.44 8.88 -8.31
C ASN A 355 -7.64 9.86 -9.18
N LEU A 356 -6.85 9.33 -10.11
CA LEU A 356 -6.00 10.09 -11.04
C LEU A 356 -5.95 9.39 -12.39
N TYR A 357 -6.58 9.98 -13.39
CA TYR A 357 -6.56 9.45 -14.75
C TYR A 357 -6.69 10.57 -15.80
N GLY A 358 -6.30 10.25 -17.03
CA GLY A 358 -6.44 11.16 -18.18
C GLY A 358 -7.35 10.57 -19.25
N LYS A 359 -7.53 11.33 -20.34
CA LYS A 359 -8.37 10.94 -21.49
C LYS A 359 -7.98 9.61 -22.16
N ASP A 360 -6.73 9.17 -22.01
CA ASP A 360 -6.20 7.96 -22.64
C ASP A 360 -6.23 6.75 -21.68
N GLY A 361 -6.99 6.86 -20.58
CA GLY A 361 -7.03 5.86 -19.51
C GLY A 361 -5.78 5.88 -18.63
N THR A 362 -5.61 4.80 -17.89
CA THR A 362 -4.47 4.57 -16.98
C THR A 362 -3.57 3.46 -17.51
N LYS A 363 -2.44 3.21 -16.84
CA LYS A 363 -1.47 2.18 -17.22
C LYS A 363 -0.89 1.47 -16.01
N PHE A 364 -0.42 0.25 -16.24
CA PHE A 364 0.45 -0.46 -15.32
C PHE A 364 1.87 0.15 -15.41
N LEU A 365 2.34 0.70 -14.29
CA LEU A 365 3.64 1.35 -14.22
C LEU A 365 4.78 0.33 -14.32
N SER A 366 5.95 0.79 -14.73
CA SER A 366 7.19 0.01 -14.67
C SER A 366 8.19 0.66 -13.72
N MET A 367 9.35 0.03 -13.53
CA MET A 367 10.48 0.60 -12.80
C MET A 367 11.08 1.84 -13.47
N LEU A 368 10.95 1.92 -14.80
CA LEU A 368 11.36 3.08 -15.57
C LEU A 368 10.33 4.18 -15.43
N LYS A 369 10.82 5.38 -15.10
CA LYS A 369 9.97 6.56 -14.97
C LYS A 369 9.30 6.89 -16.31
N ARG A 370 7.97 6.74 -16.34
CA ARG A 370 7.16 7.00 -17.54
C ARG A 370 7.30 8.46 -17.96
N ARG A 371 7.10 8.76 -19.24
CA ARG A 371 6.92 10.15 -19.72
C ARG A 371 5.60 10.74 -19.18
N LYS A 372 5.47 12.07 -19.13
CA LYS A 372 4.34 12.74 -18.46
C LYS A 372 3.00 12.34 -19.09
N GLY A 373 2.95 12.19 -20.42
CA GLY A 373 1.73 11.80 -21.14
C GLY A 373 0.57 12.76 -20.84
N GLY A 374 -0.66 12.26 -20.98
CA GLY A 374 -1.89 12.98 -20.62
C GLY A 374 -2.45 12.66 -19.22
N CYS A 375 -1.76 11.85 -18.42
CA CYS A 375 -2.23 11.43 -17.09
C CYS A 375 -1.69 12.37 -15.99
N PRO A 376 -2.54 12.84 -15.05
CA PRO A 376 -2.08 13.52 -13.86
C PRO A 376 -1.38 12.55 -12.91
N TYR A 377 -0.47 13.04 -12.06
CA TYR A 377 0.25 12.18 -11.10
C TYR A 377 0.70 12.94 -9.86
N ILE A 378 0.74 12.26 -8.71
CA ILE A 378 1.29 12.83 -7.47
C ILE A 378 2.81 12.89 -7.56
N THR A 379 3.40 14.01 -7.17
CA THR A 379 4.85 14.21 -7.11
C THR A 379 5.18 15.37 -6.18
N GLN A 380 6.47 15.68 -6.04
CA GLN A 380 7.00 16.81 -5.29
C GLN A 380 8.09 17.52 -6.09
N ASP A 381 8.49 18.69 -5.61
CA ASP A 381 9.71 19.36 -6.05
C ASP A 381 10.89 18.87 -5.19
N GLY A 382 12.11 18.79 -5.75
CA GLY A 382 13.29 18.35 -5.00
C GLY A 382 13.41 16.82 -4.81
N GLY A 383 14.07 16.41 -3.73
CA GLY A 383 14.35 15.03 -3.35
C GLY A 383 13.65 14.62 -2.04
N ASP A 384 14.15 13.58 -1.38
CA ASP A 384 13.70 13.17 -0.04
C ASP A 384 13.81 14.31 0.99
N ARG A 385 12.90 14.32 1.97
CA ARG A 385 12.82 15.34 3.03
C ARG A 385 12.13 14.79 4.27
N GLU A 386 12.26 15.50 5.38
CA GLU A 386 11.72 15.11 6.69
C GLU A 386 10.56 16.00 7.18
N GLU A 387 10.19 17.04 6.41
CA GLU A 387 9.14 17.99 6.79
C GLU A 387 8.51 18.69 5.58
N GLY A 388 7.33 19.30 5.81
CA GLY A 388 6.69 20.22 4.87
C GLY A 388 5.82 19.57 3.78
N PRO A 389 4.60 20.11 3.54
CA PRO A 389 3.73 19.63 2.46
C PRO A 389 4.07 20.33 1.13
N ASP A 390 4.93 19.71 0.34
CA ASP A 390 5.25 20.18 -1.02
C ASP A 390 4.72 19.25 -2.13
N GLN A 391 4.00 18.18 -1.77
CA GLN A 391 3.42 17.29 -2.76
C GLN A 391 2.21 17.95 -3.44
N TYR A 392 2.08 17.69 -4.73
CA TYR A 392 1.02 18.22 -5.57
C TYR A 392 0.65 17.20 -6.65
N VAL A 393 -0.51 17.40 -7.27
CA VAL A 393 -0.87 16.67 -8.49
C VAL A 393 -0.31 17.44 -9.68
N ALA A 394 0.66 16.83 -10.37
CA ALA A 394 1.27 17.38 -11.55
C ALA A 394 0.46 17.04 -12.80
N ASN A 395 0.74 17.78 -13.88
CA ASN A 395 0.27 17.45 -15.23
C ASN A 395 -1.27 17.39 -15.34
N VAL A 396 -1.98 18.26 -14.63
CA VAL A 396 -3.41 18.44 -14.85
C VAL A 396 -3.58 19.21 -16.16
N CYS A 397 -3.77 18.46 -17.25
CA CYS A 397 -3.94 18.93 -18.62
C CYS A 397 -5.31 18.54 -19.18
N ASP A 398 -5.60 18.88 -20.43
CA ASP A 398 -6.89 18.59 -21.07
C ASP A 398 -7.30 17.11 -20.91
N GLY A 399 -8.49 16.89 -20.35
CA GLY A 399 -9.03 15.57 -20.07
C GLY A 399 -8.52 14.91 -18.78
N ALA A 400 -7.69 15.58 -17.99
CA ALA A 400 -7.27 15.07 -16.69
C ALA A 400 -8.41 15.13 -15.67
N VAL A 401 -8.53 14.08 -14.86
CA VAL A 401 -9.44 13.99 -13.72
C VAL A 401 -8.64 13.76 -12.44
N VAL A 402 -9.00 14.51 -11.40
CA VAL A 402 -8.47 14.38 -10.04
C VAL A 402 -9.65 14.20 -9.09
N GLY A 403 -9.80 13.01 -8.51
CA GLY A 403 -10.92 12.64 -7.66
C GLY A 403 -10.55 12.57 -6.18
N TYR A 404 -11.49 12.95 -5.33
CA TYR A 404 -11.39 12.89 -3.88
C TYR A 404 -12.68 12.31 -3.28
N LYS A 405 -12.56 11.31 -2.42
CA LYS A 405 -13.69 10.56 -1.82
C LYS A 405 -13.47 10.43 -0.32
N TYR A 406 -14.37 10.81 0.58
CA TYR A 406 -15.63 11.56 0.44
C TYR A 406 -15.62 12.73 1.44
N PHE A 407 -16.53 13.70 1.27
CA PHE A 407 -16.67 14.87 2.12
C PHE A 407 -18.09 15.05 2.64
N ASP A 408 -18.24 15.51 3.88
CA ASP A 408 -19.50 16.06 4.39
C ASP A 408 -19.62 17.52 3.97
N LEU A 409 -20.28 17.78 2.83
CA LEU A 409 -20.39 19.10 2.22
C LEU A 409 -21.68 19.86 2.58
N ALA A 410 -22.50 19.36 3.52
CA ALA A 410 -23.84 19.90 3.77
C ALA A 410 -23.86 21.42 4.01
N ASP A 411 -22.85 21.92 4.72
CA ASP A 411 -22.72 23.33 5.07
C ASP A 411 -21.75 24.11 4.17
N THR A 412 -21.07 23.43 3.24
CA THR A 412 -20.12 24.05 2.31
C THR A 412 -20.85 24.85 1.23
N LYS A 413 -20.37 26.05 0.92
CA LYS A 413 -20.93 26.97 -0.09
C LYS A 413 -19.94 27.38 -1.15
N GLU A 414 -18.65 27.37 -0.83
CA GLU A 414 -17.60 27.84 -1.72
C GLU A 414 -16.46 26.81 -1.79
N ILE A 415 -15.90 26.67 -2.98
CA ILE A 415 -14.63 25.98 -3.18
C ILE A 415 -13.62 26.90 -3.85
N ARG A 416 -12.40 26.88 -3.34
CA ARG A 416 -11.24 27.54 -3.95
C ARG A 416 -10.23 26.49 -4.39
N ILE A 417 -9.82 26.52 -5.65
CA ILE A 417 -8.71 25.70 -6.14
C ILE A 417 -7.43 26.55 -6.20
N ASN A 418 -6.33 26.01 -5.68
CA ASN A 418 -5.02 26.67 -5.70
C ASN A 418 -4.09 25.90 -6.64
N ILE A 419 -3.67 26.56 -7.71
CA ILE A 419 -2.89 25.95 -8.79
C ILE A 419 -1.61 26.74 -9.07
N LYS A 420 -0.62 26.08 -9.67
CA LYS A 420 0.62 26.70 -10.19
C LYS A 420 0.87 26.21 -11.61
N GLY A 421 1.03 27.11 -12.58
CA GLY A 421 1.34 26.72 -13.95
C GLY A 421 0.70 27.63 -14.99
N ASN A 422 0.71 27.19 -16.24
CA ASN A 422 0.17 27.92 -17.38
C ASN A 422 -0.95 27.10 -17.99
N ALA A 423 -2.19 27.47 -17.69
CA ALA A 423 -3.36 26.83 -18.24
C ALA A 423 -4.43 27.87 -18.55
N ASP A 424 -5.18 27.59 -19.61
CA ASP A 424 -6.35 28.35 -20.03
C ASP A 424 -7.46 27.33 -20.30
N GLY A 425 -8.40 27.21 -19.38
CA GLY A 425 -9.53 26.31 -19.53
C GLY A 425 -10.56 26.44 -18.42
N VAL A 426 -11.33 25.38 -18.24
CA VAL A 426 -12.37 25.28 -17.23
C VAL A 426 -12.10 24.02 -16.40
N VAL A 427 -12.20 24.16 -15.08
CA VAL A 427 -12.26 23.03 -14.15
C VAL A 427 -13.73 22.83 -13.77
N THR A 428 -14.27 21.68 -14.14
CA THR A 428 -15.61 21.23 -13.75
C THR A 428 -15.48 20.36 -12.51
N ILE A 429 -16.37 20.53 -11.53
CA ILE A 429 -16.39 19.75 -10.29
C ILE A 429 -17.72 19.00 -10.22
N LYS A 430 -17.66 17.67 -10.14
CA LYS A 430 -18.84 16.79 -10.08
C LYS A 430 -18.82 15.88 -8.84
N ASP A 431 -19.97 15.33 -8.47
CA ASP A 431 -20.10 14.39 -7.34
C ASP A 431 -19.85 12.91 -7.70
N GLY A 432 -19.49 12.64 -8.95
CA GLY A 432 -19.20 11.31 -9.48
C GLY A 432 -18.59 11.39 -10.89
N GLU A 433 -18.24 10.23 -11.43
CA GLU A 433 -17.67 10.08 -12.77
C GLU A 433 -18.73 9.74 -13.83
N GLU A 434 -19.89 9.25 -13.38
CA GLU A 434 -20.98 8.79 -14.23
C GLU A 434 -21.59 9.92 -15.07
N SER A 435 -22.23 9.54 -16.18
CA SER A 435 -22.82 10.50 -17.11
C SER A 435 -23.90 11.39 -16.48
N ASP A 436 -24.58 10.89 -15.45
CA ASP A 436 -25.62 11.56 -14.67
C ASP A 436 -25.09 12.23 -13.38
N ALA A 437 -23.79 12.20 -13.13
CA ALA A 437 -23.18 12.83 -11.96
C ALA A 437 -23.49 14.33 -11.92
N ALA A 438 -23.85 14.83 -10.73
CA ALA A 438 -24.29 16.19 -10.52
C ALA A 438 -23.12 17.17 -10.68
N LEU A 439 -23.35 18.23 -11.45
CA LEU A 439 -22.45 19.38 -11.50
C LEU A 439 -22.54 20.15 -10.18
N LEU A 440 -21.41 20.29 -9.49
CA LEU A 440 -21.30 21.03 -8.23
C LEU A 440 -20.74 22.43 -8.44
N SER A 441 -19.77 22.61 -9.36
CA SER A 441 -19.17 23.91 -9.65
C SER A 441 -18.47 23.91 -11.01
N GLU A 442 -18.36 25.10 -11.61
CA GLU A 442 -17.53 25.37 -12.78
C GLU A 442 -16.59 26.55 -12.50
N ILE A 443 -15.28 26.37 -12.73
CA ILE A 443 -14.25 27.37 -12.41
C ILE A 443 -13.39 27.65 -13.63
N ARG A 444 -13.42 28.90 -14.11
CA ARG A 444 -12.54 29.38 -15.19
C ARG A 444 -11.12 29.58 -14.66
N VAL A 445 -10.14 28.88 -15.25
CA VAL A 445 -8.72 29.03 -14.94
C VAL A 445 -7.95 29.69 -16.07
N PHE A 446 -7.10 30.66 -15.74
CA PHE A 446 -6.29 31.43 -16.69
C PHE A 446 -5.05 32.06 -16.04
N GLY A 447 -3.95 32.13 -16.79
CA GLY A 447 -2.75 32.92 -16.43
C GLY A 447 -1.46 32.11 -16.29
N ALA A 448 -0.32 32.82 -16.28
CA ALA A 448 1.02 32.28 -16.48
C ALA A 448 1.99 32.49 -15.29
N GLY A 449 2.63 31.42 -14.82
CA GLY A 449 3.93 31.42 -14.12
C GLY A 449 3.89 31.37 -12.59
N GLY A 450 2.86 31.91 -11.94
CA GLY A 450 2.74 32.02 -10.48
C GLY A 450 1.63 31.16 -9.85
N GLY A 451 1.66 31.00 -8.52
CA GLY A 451 0.56 30.36 -7.78
C GLY A 451 -0.67 31.26 -7.71
N LYS A 452 -1.84 30.72 -8.04
CA LYS A 452 -3.11 31.47 -8.07
C LYS A 452 -4.27 30.65 -7.52
N GLY A 453 -5.18 31.34 -6.83
CA GLY A 453 -6.44 30.78 -6.34
C GLY A 453 -7.60 31.17 -7.25
N PHE A 454 -8.50 30.23 -7.54
CA PHE A 454 -9.73 30.47 -8.28
C PHE A 454 -10.91 29.93 -7.47
N VAL A 455 -12.02 30.67 -7.47
CA VAL A 455 -13.16 30.42 -6.58
C VAL A 455 -14.38 30.07 -7.40
N GLY A 456 -15.14 29.08 -6.94
CA GLY A 456 -16.45 28.69 -7.45
C GLY A 456 -17.45 28.51 -6.32
N LYS A 457 -18.73 28.73 -6.61
CA LYS A 457 -19.81 28.35 -5.71
C LYS A 457 -20.08 26.86 -5.85
N LEU A 458 -20.38 26.21 -4.72
CA LEU A 458 -20.83 24.82 -4.71
C LEU A 458 -22.35 24.77 -4.60
N ASP A 459 -22.97 24.14 -5.60
CA ASP A 459 -24.40 23.86 -5.64
C ASP A 459 -24.63 22.35 -5.47
N ASN A 460 -25.85 21.94 -5.11
CA ASN A 460 -26.25 20.52 -4.97
C ASN A 460 -25.39 19.68 -4.01
N VAL A 461 -24.90 20.32 -2.94
CA VAL A 461 -24.06 19.65 -1.93
C VAL A 461 -24.87 18.84 -0.92
N LYS A 462 -24.31 17.70 -0.49
CA LYS A 462 -24.87 16.75 0.49
C LYS A 462 -23.73 16.08 1.27
N LYS A 463 -24.11 15.27 2.27
CA LYS A 463 -23.15 14.48 3.05
C LYS A 463 -22.59 13.33 2.24
N GLY A 464 -21.32 12.98 2.46
CA GLY A 464 -20.68 11.81 1.84
C GLY A 464 -20.51 11.94 0.33
N GLN A 465 -20.22 13.15 -0.17
CA GLN A 465 -20.01 13.41 -1.59
C GLN A 465 -18.55 13.27 -2.01
N ALA A 466 -18.34 12.74 -3.21
CA ALA A 466 -17.05 12.82 -3.87
C ALA A 466 -16.88 14.19 -4.53
N LEU A 467 -15.64 14.57 -4.82
CA LEU A 467 -15.30 15.74 -5.61
C LEU A 467 -14.39 15.29 -6.75
N PHE A 468 -14.93 15.26 -7.98
CA PHE A 468 -14.17 14.96 -9.19
C PHE A 468 -13.90 16.24 -9.97
N PHE A 469 -12.63 16.63 -10.03
CA PHE A 469 -12.16 17.81 -10.75
C PHE A 469 -11.70 17.40 -12.14
N SER A 470 -12.42 17.82 -13.18
CA SER A 470 -12.07 17.57 -14.58
C SER A 470 -11.61 18.85 -15.25
N PHE A 471 -10.45 18.85 -15.89
CA PHE A 471 -9.95 20.01 -16.62
C PHE A 471 -10.14 19.88 -18.14
N LYS A 472 -10.70 20.92 -18.76
CA LYS A 472 -10.82 21.06 -20.22
C LYS A 472 -10.21 22.38 -20.67
N GLY A 473 -9.22 22.34 -21.55
CA GLY A 473 -8.54 23.55 -22.02
C GLY A 473 -7.15 23.35 -22.61
N LYS A 474 -6.37 24.42 -22.65
CA LYS A 474 -4.99 24.43 -23.14
C LYS A 474 -3.99 24.56 -22.00
N GLY A 475 -2.82 23.97 -22.17
CA GLY A 475 -1.74 24.01 -21.18
C GLY A 475 -1.93 22.98 -20.06
N ALA A 476 -1.21 23.19 -18.96
CA ALA A 476 -1.25 22.30 -17.81
C ALA A 476 -0.88 23.06 -16.52
N PHE A 477 -1.35 22.56 -15.38
CA PHE A 477 -0.99 23.10 -14.08
C PHE A 477 -0.65 22.01 -13.05
N LYS A 478 0.05 22.42 -12.00
CA LYS A 478 0.19 21.72 -10.72
C LYS A 478 -1.02 22.09 -9.87
N PHE A 479 -1.82 21.11 -9.45
CA PHE A 479 -2.87 21.31 -8.46
C PHE A 479 -2.27 21.15 -7.08
N VAL A 480 -2.27 22.22 -6.28
CA VAL A 480 -1.53 22.29 -5.00
C VAL A 480 -2.43 21.96 -3.81
N SER A 481 -3.61 22.58 -3.76
CA SER A 481 -4.58 22.40 -2.67
C SER A 481 -5.94 22.96 -3.09
N PHE A 482 -6.97 22.60 -2.36
CA PHE A 482 -8.27 23.26 -2.44
C PHE A 482 -8.77 23.63 -1.04
N ASP A 483 -9.57 24.69 -0.96
CA ASP A 483 -10.20 25.14 0.27
C ASP A 483 -11.71 24.97 0.13
N LEU A 484 -12.35 24.37 1.13
CA LEU A 484 -13.80 24.26 1.27
C LEU A 484 -14.26 25.25 2.35
N LYS A 485 -15.31 26.01 2.08
CA LYS A 485 -15.85 27.02 3.01
C LYS A 485 -17.36 27.02 3.06
#